data_AF-C7G543-F1
#
_entry.id   AF-C7G543-F1
#
_cell.length_a   1.000
_cell.length_b   1.000
_cell.length_c   1.000
_cell.angle_alpha   90.00
_cell.angle_beta   90.00
_cell.angle_gamma   90.00
#
_symmetry.space_group_name_H-M   'P 1'
#
loop_
_entity.id
_entity.type
_entity.pdbx_description
1 polymer ?
#
loop_
_entity_poly.entity_id
_entity_poly.type
_entity_poly.pdbx_seq_one_letter_code
_entity_poly.pdbx_strand_id
1 'polypeptide(L)' 'SIAETALLNGLKPYVYLSYVLDELRKMGPFPKPDDLNRLLPWSNELPEGFRTKKKK' A
#
# COMPACT_ATOMS: atom_id res chain seq x y z
N SER A 1 4.66 -8.08 -10.11
CA SER A 1 4.49 -8.33 -8.65
C SER A 1 3.85 -7.12 -7.96
N ILE A 2 3.16 -7.27 -6.83
CA ILE A 2 2.56 -6.14 -6.08
C ILE A 2 3.60 -5.08 -5.68
N ALA A 3 4.83 -5.51 -5.40
CA ALA A 3 5.96 -4.64 -5.11
C ALA A 3 6.39 -3.80 -6.33
N GLU A 4 6.36 -4.39 -7.54
CA GLU A 4 6.63 -3.65 -8.78
C GLU A 4 5.50 -2.66 -9.09
N THR A 5 4.24 -3.05 -8.90
CA THR A 5 3.11 -2.14 -9.07
C THR A 5 3.16 -0.99 -8.08
N ALA A 6 3.57 -1.23 -6.83
CA ALA A 6 3.83 -0.17 -5.86
C ALA A 6 4.93 0.78 -6.33
N LEU A 7 6.05 0.26 -6.85
CA LEU A 7 7.13 1.07 -7.42
C LEU A 7 6.66 1.95 -8.58
N LEU A 8 5.86 1.39 -9.50
CA LEU A 8 5.28 2.11 -10.65
C LEU A 8 4.27 3.18 -10.22
N ASN A 9 3.55 2.97 -9.13
CA ASN A 9 2.70 3.99 -8.50
C ASN A 9 3.51 5.02 -7.68
N GLY A 10 4.84 4.95 -7.74
CA GLY A 10 5.74 5.85 -7.04
C GLY A 10 5.81 5.59 -5.55
N LEU A 11 5.40 4.43 -5.05
CA LEU A 11 5.52 4.04 -3.64
C LEU A 11 6.87 3.39 -3.36
N LYS A 12 7.35 3.53 -2.12
CA LYS A 12 8.51 2.80 -1.61
C LYS A 12 8.08 1.34 -1.33
N PRO A 13 8.59 0.33 -2.06
CA PRO A 13 8.07 -1.04 -1.97
C PRO A 13 8.16 -1.63 -0.56
N TYR A 14 9.28 -1.41 0.11
CA TYR A 14 9.50 -1.90 1.47
C TYR A 14 8.49 -1.31 2.46
N VAL A 15 8.31 0.01 2.44
CA VAL A 15 7.41 0.72 3.36
C VAL A 15 5.96 0.33 3.10
N TYR A 16 5.57 0.27 1.82
CA TYR A 16 4.24 -0.16 1.41
C TYR A 16 3.94 -1.59 1.86
N LEU A 17 4.87 -2.53 1.66
CA LEU A 17 4.68 -3.92 2.10
C LEU A 17 4.57 -4.03 3.62
N SER A 18 5.40 -3.31 4.37
CA SER A 18 5.28 -3.27 5.84
C SER A 18 3.92 -2.76 6.29
N TYR A 19 3.39 -1.71 5.64
CA TYR A 19 2.07 -1.18 5.92
C TYR A 19 0.95 -2.18 5.62
N VAL A 20 0.99 -2.80 4.44
CA VAL A 20 -0.02 -3.81 4.03
C VAL A 20 -0.06 -4.96 5.04
N LEU A 21 1.10 -5.47 5.47
CA LEU A 21 1.18 -6.56 6.45
C LEU A 21 0.63 -6.15 7.83
N ASP A 22 0.92 -4.93 8.28
CA ASP A 22 0.42 -4.40 9.56
C ASP A 22 -1.11 -4.21 9.53
N GLU A 23 -1.65 -3.64 8.46
CA GLU A 23 -3.09 -3.46 8.30
C GLU A 23 -3.82 -4.78 8.15
N LEU A 24 -3.31 -5.73 7.35
CA LEU A 24 -3.88 -7.07 7.24
C LEU A 24 -3.97 -7.77 8.59
N ARG A 25 -2.96 -7.59 9.45
CA ARG A 25 -2.96 -8.14 10.82
C ARG A 25 -4.05 -7.53 11.70
N LYS A 26 -4.48 -6.29 11.45
CA LYS A 26 -5.57 -5.62 12.19
C LYS A 26 -6.97 -6.01 11.72
N MET A 27 -7.13 -6.32 10.43
CA MET A 27 -8.46 -6.63 9.85
C MET A 27 -9.00 -8.02 10.21
N GLY A 28 -8.20 -8.87 10.84
CA GLY A 28 -8.60 -10.23 11.22
C GLY A 28 -8.59 -11.23 10.06
N PRO A 29 -9.13 -12.44 10.26
CA PRO A 29 -8.93 -13.57 9.34
C PRO A 29 -9.67 -13.43 8.00
N PHE A 30 -10.72 -12.61 7.93
CA PHE A 30 -11.51 -12.37 6.72
C PHE A 30 -11.85 -10.89 6.56
N PRO A 31 -10.91 -10.07 6.05
CA PRO A 31 -11.18 -8.70 5.70
C PRO A 31 -12.24 -8.61 4.58
N LYS A 32 -13.05 -7.55 4.59
CA LYS A 32 -13.95 -7.26 3.48
C LYS A 32 -13.13 -6.78 2.27
N PRO A 33 -13.61 -6.99 1.04
CA PRO A 33 -12.91 -6.52 -0.17
C PRO A 33 -12.72 -4.99 -0.17
N ASP A 34 -13.65 -4.25 0.46
CA ASP A 34 -13.57 -2.80 0.56
C ASP A 34 -12.39 -2.35 1.43
N ASP A 35 -12.14 -3.02 2.56
CA ASP A 35 -10.97 -2.75 3.40
C ASP A 35 -9.65 -3.06 2.68
N LEU A 36 -9.64 -4.09 1.84
CA LEU A 36 -8.49 -4.43 1.00
C LEU A 36 -8.22 -3.39 -0.08
N ASN A 37 -9.26 -2.78 -0.67
CA ASN A 37 -9.12 -1.76 -1.70
C ASN A 37 -8.29 -0.57 -1.21
N ARG A 38 -8.44 -0.22 0.07
CA ARG A 38 -7.71 0.88 0.73
C ARG A 38 -6.21 0.63 0.77
N LEU A 39 -5.79 -0.64 0.77
CA LEU A 39 -4.39 -1.07 0.81
C LEU A 39 -3.72 -1.12 -0.57
N LEU A 40 -4.49 -1.04 -1.66
CA LEU A 40 -3.94 -1.18 -3.00
C LEU A 40 -2.99 -0.03 -3.33
N PRO A 41 -1.98 -0.24 -4.20
CA PRO A 41 -0.94 0.76 -4.45
C PRO A 41 -1.44 2.00 -5.20
N TRP A 42 -2.64 1.94 -5.76
CA TRP A 42 -3.36 3.06 -6.38
C TRP A 42 -4.45 3.66 -5.48
N SER A 43 -4.56 3.22 -4.23
CA SER A 43 -5.51 3.76 -3.27
C SER A 43 -5.18 5.20 -2.91
N ASN A 44 -6.21 6.05 -2.82
CA ASN A 44 -6.06 7.44 -2.44
C ASN A 44 -5.85 7.63 -0.92
N GLU A 45 -5.96 6.56 -0.14
CA GLU A 45 -5.88 6.57 1.31
C GLU A 45 -4.47 6.31 1.84
N LEU A 46 -3.53 6.00 0.95
CA LEU A 46 -2.13 5.82 1.31
C LEU A 46 -1.48 7.16 1.68
N PRO A 47 -0.83 7.26 2.85
CA PRO A 47 -0.19 8.49 3.29
C PRO A 47 0.94 8.91 2.34
N GLU A 48 1.08 10.22 2.15
CA GLU A 48 2.06 10.80 1.22
C GLU A 48 3.51 10.42 1.53
N GLY A 49 3.83 10.08 2.79
CA GLY A 49 5.16 9.62 3.21
C GLY A 49 5.61 8.30 2.57
N PHE A 50 4.67 7.49 2.08
CA PHE A 50 4.96 6.26 1.34
C PHE A 50 5.37 6.53 -0.11
N ARG A 51 4.99 7.69 -0.65
CA ARG A 51 5.36 8.08 -2.01
C ARG A 51 6.83 8.49 -2.02
N THR A 52 7.57 7.93 -2.96
CA THR A 52 8.87 8.43 -3.35
C THR A 52 8.67 9.86 -3.85
N LYS A 53 9.51 10.80 -3.40
CA LYS A 53 9.52 12.14 -3.99
C LYS A 53 9.84 11.93 -5.47
N LYS A 54 8.88 12.20 -6.36
CA LYS A 54 9.15 12.26 -7.80
C LYS A 54 10.32 13.21 -7.97
N LYS A 55 11.48 12.69 -8.41
CA LYS A 55 12.53 13.56 -8.94
C LYS A 55 11.90 14.20 -10.18
N LYS A 56 11.78 15.53 -10.14
CA LYS A 56 11.41 16.35 -11.30
C LYS A 56 12.38 16.09 -12.45
#